data_AF-A0AAW4XAV4-F1
#
_entry.id   AF-A0AAW4XAV4-F1
#
_cell.length_a   1.000
_cell.length_b   1.000
_cell.length_c   1.000
_cell.angle_alpha   90.00
_cell.angle_beta   90.00
_cell.angle_gamma   90.00
#
_symmetry.space_group_name_H-M   'P 1'
#
loop_
_entity.id
_entity.type
_entity.pdbx_description
1 polymer ?
#
loop_
_entity_poly.entity_id
_entity_poly.type
_entity_poly.pdbx_seq_one_letter_code
_entity_poly.pdbx_strand_id
1 'polypeptide(L)'
;MVFDRDRAPSHLPFSIVRKGFDRDEVTNYFARFEAELRVTATDRDAAAAQARDLARQLENARNEIDELRKDVDRLSVPPTTAEGMSDRISRMLRLASDEASELRARAEADAAEMISLAEQEGIRLRGDYEKKLAELEDTRIAFAAEHERTMTAARAEAERIVAAARAEAERLDAEAEAKREQVQQDFEITMAERRTKLLGALDELERTSKAEAERRVEEATQEAERRLSRATEQSERKVANARDLTEELRVLRGRILGQLDAVREQLDDVPTLLAAINREGELLDREISLDEPRTTVLGTARDKQGGDEKGADDESPTEPAPTEADAKADKTAPLPQTDKTTPLPQADRTVRISKSDAPGSASGSKSAAQPNTGGQGSQSTPRTPNASAPHRSPSVGSGVQGRSPAVASKVRN
;
A
#
# COMPACT_ATOMS: atom_id res chain seq x y z
N MET A 1 58.76 -79.29 80.35
CA MET A 1 57.48 -80.02 80.50
C MET A 1 56.68 -79.65 79.26
N VAL A 2 56.40 -80.55 78.32
CA VAL A 2 55.52 -81.71 78.44
C VAL A 2 56.09 -82.85 77.58
N PHE A 3 56.31 -84.00 78.21
CA PHE A 3 56.44 -85.28 77.52
C PHE A 3 55.03 -85.82 77.40
N ASP A 4 54.44 -85.82 76.20
CA ASP A 4 53.21 -86.57 75.97
C ASP A 4 53.52 -87.88 75.25
N ARG A 5 53.28 -88.94 76.01
CA ARG A 5 53.21 -90.34 75.60
C ARG A 5 51.95 -90.51 74.76
N ASP A 6 52.13 -90.93 73.52
CA ASP A 6 51.22 -91.85 72.83
C ASP A 6 51.98 -92.51 71.67
N ARG A 7 52.88 -93.44 72.02
CA ARG A 7 53.45 -94.35 71.03
C ARG A 7 52.44 -95.46 70.81
N ALA A 8 51.38 -95.14 70.08
CA ALA A 8 50.47 -96.13 69.49
C ALA A 8 51.30 -97.20 68.76
N PRO A 9 50.88 -98.48 68.75
CA PRO A 9 51.59 -99.50 67.98
C PRO A 9 51.54 -99.03 66.52
N SER A 10 52.68 -98.57 66.00
CA SER A 10 52.80 -98.19 64.61
C SER A 10 52.47 -99.44 63.82
N HIS A 11 51.24 -99.49 63.29
CA HIS A 11 50.91 -100.37 62.20
C HIS A 11 51.96 -100.05 61.15
N LEU A 12 52.97 -100.91 61.02
CA LEU A 12 53.95 -100.77 59.98
C LEU A 12 53.14 -100.74 58.67
N PRO A 13 53.39 -99.79 57.76
CA PRO A 13 52.54 -99.57 56.59
C PRO A 13 52.79 -100.62 55.51
N PHE A 14 53.07 -101.86 55.92
CA PHE A 14 53.39 -103.00 55.07
C PHE A 14 52.35 -104.09 55.32
N SER A 15 51.88 -104.67 54.24
CA SER A 15 51.09 -105.90 54.23
C SER A 15 52.00 -107.13 54.47
N ILE A 16 51.41 -108.21 54.99
CA ILE A 16 52.12 -109.46 55.28
C ILE A 16 51.75 -110.50 54.21
N VAL A 17 52.71 -110.94 53.42
CA VAL A 17 52.51 -111.94 52.36
C VAL A 17 53.20 -113.26 52.74
N ARG A 18 52.40 -114.33 52.83
CA ARG A 18 52.77 -115.71 53.21
C ARG A 18 53.41 -115.86 54.61
N LYS A 19 54.62 -115.33 54.83
CA LYS A 19 55.41 -115.46 56.08
C LYS A 19 56.32 -114.25 56.37
N GLY A 20 56.18 -113.12 55.67
CA GLY A 20 56.98 -111.92 55.89
C GLY A 20 56.30 -110.66 55.35
N PHE A 21 56.87 -109.49 55.63
CA PHE A 21 56.41 -108.22 55.04
C PHE A 21 56.67 -108.21 53.53
N ASP A 22 55.78 -107.56 52.78
CA ASP A 22 56.00 -107.31 51.36
C ASP A 22 57.31 -106.51 51.17
N ARG A 23 58.25 -107.14 50.46
CA ARG A 23 59.59 -106.59 50.25
C ARG A 23 59.53 -105.31 49.42
N ASP A 24 58.58 -105.20 48.50
CA ASP A 24 58.44 -104.02 47.63
C ASP A 24 57.85 -102.84 48.41
N GLU A 25 56.85 -103.10 49.26
CA GLU A 25 56.27 -102.07 50.14
C GLU A 25 57.27 -101.55 51.18
N VAL A 26 58.07 -102.44 51.79
CA VAL A 26 59.13 -102.05 52.73
C VAL A 26 60.22 -101.24 52.03
N THR A 27 60.65 -101.65 50.83
CA THR A 27 61.67 -100.93 50.05
C THR A 27 61.17 -99.54 49.65
N ASN A 28 59.91 -99.44 49.19
CA ASN A 28 59.30 -98.16 48.83
C ASN A 28 59.14 -97.23 50.04
N TYR A 29 58.80 -97.76 51.21
CA TYR A 29 58.72 -96.97 52.43
C TYR A 29 60.08 -96.47 52.92
N PHE A 30 61.12 -97.30 52.91
CA PHE A 30 62.47 -96.84 53.25
C PHE A 30 63.00 -95.84 52.24
N ALA A 31 62.71 -96.01 50.93
CA ALA A 31 63.05 -95.02 49.92
C ALA A 31 62.33 -93.67 50.15
N ARG A 32 61.04 -93.72 50.51
CA ARG A 32 60.27 -92.52 50.90
C ARG A 32 60.80 -91.88 52.18
N PHE A 33 61.11 -92.67 53.20
CA PHE A 33 61.64 -92.17 54.47
C PHE A 33 63.04 -91.59 54.32
N GLU A 34 63.89 -92.19 53.49
CA GLU A 34 65.20 -91.65 53.13
C GLU A 34 65.06 -90.32 52.36
N ALA A 35 64.05 -90.22 51.47
CA ALA A 35 63.72 -88.96 50.80
C ALA A 35 63.23 -87.90 51.80
N GLU A 36 62.36 -88.23 52.74
CA GLU A 36 61.89 -87.33 53.82
C GLU A 36 63.05 -86.89 54.74
N LEU A 37 63.98 -87.80 55.08
CA LEU A 37 65.19 -87.48 55.84
C LEU A 37 66.13 -86.55 55.06
N ARG A 38 66.29 -86.76 53.74
CA ARG A 38 67.04 -85.83 52.89
C ARG A 38 66.39 -84.45 52.84
N VAL A 39 65.07 -84.38 52.70
CA VAL A 39 64.33 -83.10 52.69
C VAL A 39 64.50 -82.37 54.02
N THR A 40 64.32 -83.05 55.15
CA THR A 40 64.50 -82.44 56.48
C THR A 40 65.95 -82.06 56.79
N ALA A 41 66.93 -82.85 56.34
CA ALA A 41 68.34 -82.47 56.44
C ALA A 41 68.65 -81.22 55.60
N THR A 42 68.11 -81.16 54.37
CA THR A 42 68.25 -80.00 53.48
C THR A 42 67.58 -78.77 54.09
N ASP A 43 66.38 -78.91 54.66
CA ASP A 43 65.66 -77.83 55.33
C ASP A 43 66.39 -77.35 56.59
N ARG A 44 66.92 -78.27 57.42
CA ARG A 44 67.77 -77.94 58.56
C ARG A 44 69.02 -77.19 58.14
N ASP A 45 69.68 -77.64 57.08
CA ASP A 45 70.91 -77.01 56.59
C ASP A 45 70.61 -75.63 55.97
N ALA A 46 69.47 -75.47 55.30
CA ALA A 46 68.96 -74.18 54.82
C ALA A 46 68.63 -73.23 55.98
N ALA A 47 67.93 -73.70 57.02
CA ALA A 47 67.64 -72.94 58.23
C ALA A 47 68.93 -72.56 58.98
N ALA A 48 69.91 -73.45 59.05
CA ALA A 48 71.22 -73.17 59.64
C ALA A 48 72.02 -72.16 58.81
N ALA A 49 71.89 -72.17 57.48
CA ALA A 49 72.49 -71.13 56.62
C ALA A 49 71.82 -69.77 56.86
N GLN A 50 70.48 -69.71 56.87
CA GLN A 50 69.73 -68.49 57.18
C GLN A 50 70.07 -67.93 58.56
N ALA A 51 70.19 -68.79 59.58
CA ALA A 51 70.59 -68.37 60.92
C ALA A 51 72.00 -67.76 60.95
N ARG A 52 72.94 -68.32 60.19
CA ARG A 52 74.30 -67.77 60.05
C ARG A 52 74.30 -66.43 59.32
N ASP A 53 73.48 -66.27 58.29
CA ASP A 53 73.39 -65.00 57.55
C ASP A 53 72.71 -63.90 58.38
N LEU A 54 71.66 -64.23 59.12
CA LEU A 54 71.06 -63.31 60.10
C LEU A 54 72.07 -62.92 61.19
N ALA A 55 72.87 -63.87 61.69
CA ALA A 55 73.93 -63.57 62.66
C ALA A 55 74.98 -62.60 62.08
N ARG A 56 75.35 -62.76 60.81
CA ARG A 56 76.25 -61.82 60.11
C ARG A 56 75.61 -60.44 59.95
N GLN A 57 74.34 -60.36 59.55
CA GLN A 57 73.63 -59.08 59.43
C GLN A 57 73.52 -58.37 60.79
N LEU A 58 73.24 -59.10 61.87
CA LEU A 58 73.22 -58.55 63.22
C LEU A 58 74.58 -58.03 63.65
N GLU A 59 75.66 -58.75 63.34
CA GLU A 59 77.01 -58.29 63.66
C GLU A 59 77.40 -57.05 62.87
N ASN A 60 77.06 -57.00 61.57
CA ASN A 60 77.27 -55.82 60.75
C ASN A 60 76.48 -54.61 61.29
N ALA A 61 75.21 -54.79 61.62
CA ALA A 61 74.38 -53.73 62.20
C ALA A 61 74.90 -53.29 63.58
N ARG A 62 75.42 -54.20 64.40
CA ARG A 62 76.06 -53.86 65.69
C ARG A 62 77.32 -53.02 65.49
N ASN A 63 78.19 -53.43 64.56
CA ASN A 63 79.40 -52.68 64.22
C ASN A 63 79.04 -51.28 63.71
N GLU A 64 78.05 -51.17 62.84
CA GLU A 64 77.55 -49.89 62.33
C GLU A 64 76.98 -49.01 63.45
N ILE A 65 76.19 -49.58 64.37
CA ILE A 65 75.68 -48.85 65.55
C ILE A 65 76.83 -48.35 66.42
N ASP A 66 77.86 -49.17 66.66
CA ASP A 66 79.00 -48.78 67.48
C ASP A 66 79.86 -47.70 66.80
N GLU A 67 80.01 -47.74 65.48
CA GLU A 67 80.62 -46.66 64.70
C GLU A 67 79.81 -45.37 64.78
N LEU A 68 78.50 -45.44 64.54
CA LEU A 68 77.59 -44.29 64.65
C LEU A 68 77.60 -43.69 66.07
N ARG A 69 77.68 -44.52 67.11
CA ARG A 69 77.80 -44.06 68.51
C ARG A 69 79.10 -43.31 68.76
N LYS A 70 80.24 -43.84 68.30
CA LYS A 70 81.54 -43.16 68.41
C LYS A 70 81.52 -41.82 67.67
N ASP A 71 80.91 -41.78 66.50
CA ASP A 71 80.71 -40.56 65.71
C ASP A 71 79.84 -39.54 66.44
N VAL A 72 78.72 -39.96 67.05
CA VAL A 72 77.85 -39.09 67.85
C VAL A 72 78.57 -38.56 69.08
N ASP A 73 79.29 -39.41 69.81
CA ASP A 73 80.07 -39.00 70.97
C ASP A 73 81.11 -37.94 70.56
N ARG A 74 81.81 -38.16 69.45
CA ARG A 74 82.77 -37.20 68.87
C ARG A 74 82.11 -35.86 68.47
N LEU A 75 80.86 -35.86 68.02
CA LEU A 75 80.12 -34.67 67.61
C LEU A 75 79.39 -33.93 68.75
N SER A 76 79.09 -34.64 69.84
CA SER A 76 78.38 -34.11 71.02
C SER A 76 79.27 -33.25 71.91
N VAL A 77 80.58 -33.50 71.92
CA VAL A 77 81.57 -32.70 72.65
C VAL A 77 81.83 -31.40 71.88
N PRO A 78 81.86 -30.22 72.55
CA PRO A 78 82.20 -28.96 71.91
C PRO A 78 83.53 -29.09 71.14
N PRO A 79 83.60 -28.67 69.87
CA PRO A 79 84.79 -28.93 69.06
C PRO A 79 85.96 -28.11 69.59
N THR A 80 86.91 -28.78 70.23
CA THR A 80 88.14 -28.18 70.76
C THR A 80 89.31 -28.27 69.77
N THR A 81 89.11 -28.92 68.62
CA THR A 81 90.10 -29.14 67.56
C THR A 81 89.62 -28.57 66.21
N ALA A 82 90.55 -28.06 65.40
CA ALA A 82 90.25 -27.50 64.08
C ALA A 82 89.60 -28.52 63.13
N GLU A 83 90.04 -29.77 63.19
CA GLU A 83 89.54 -30.87 62.36
C GLU A 83 88.07 -31.23 62.69
N GLY A 84 87.69 -31.22 63.97
CA GLY A 84 86.29 -31.43 64.39
C GLY A 84 85.33 -30.29 63.98
N MET A 85 85.85 -29.06 63.89
CA MET A 85 85.08 -27.93 63.33
C MET A 85 84.88 -28.10 61.81
N SER A 86 85.92 -28.50 61.07
CA SER A 86 85.85 -28.76 59.62
C SER A 86 84.91 -29.93 59.28
N ASP A 87 84.96 -31.03 60.04
CA ASP A 87 84.07 -32.18 59.87
C ASP A 87 82.60 -31.80 60.05
N ARG A 88 82.27 -31.02 61.10
CA ARG A 88 80.90 -30.55 61.34
C ARG A 88 80.41 -29.58 60.26
N ILE A 89 81.28 -28.68 59.79
CA ILE A 89 80.96 -27.77 58.67
C ILE A 89 80.70 -28.59 57.39
N SER A 90 81.49 -29.61 57.10
CA SER A 90 81.27 -30.47 55.92
C SER A 90 79.92 -31.22 55.99
N ARG A 91 79.54 -31.73 57.17
CA ARG A 91 78.22 -32.37 57.38
C ARG A 91 77.07 -31.36 57.30
N MET A 92 77.24 -30.15 57.83
CA MET A 92 76.25 -29.08 57.74
C MET A 92 76.07 -28.59 56.29
N LEU A 93 77.16 -28.47 55.52
CA LEU A 93 77.10 -28.13 54.09
C LEU A 93 76.44 -29.25 53.28
N ARG A 94 76.72 -30.51 53.62
CA ARG A 94 76.06 -31.66 52.99
C ARG A 94 74.56 -31.67 53.29
N LEU A 95 74.18 -31.47 54.55
CA LEU A 95 72.77 -31.36 54.96
C LEU A 95 72.08 -30.17 54.27
N ALA A 96 72.73 -29.01 54.20
CA ALA A 96 72.19 -27.84 53.51
C ALA A 96 72.06 -28.07 51.99
N SER A 97 73.00 -28.82 51.38
CA SER A 97 72.92 -29.20 49.97
C SER A 97 71.79 -30.20 49.72
N ASP A 98 71.59 -31.16 50.62
CA ASP A 98 70.50 -32.14 50.56
C ASP A 98 69.15 -31.43 50.74
N GLU A 99 69.04 -30.53 51.72
CA GLU A 99 67.85 -29.69 51.96
C GLU A 99 67.56 -28.75 50.78
N ALA A 100 68.58 -28.13 50.19
CA ALA A 100 68.41 -27.31 48.98
C ALA A 100 67.95 -28.13 47.78
N SER A 101 68.43 -29.37 47.65
CA SER A 101 68.02 -30.28 46.58
C SER A 101 66.57 -30.75 46.78
N GLU A 102 66.18 -31.04 48.01
CA GLU A 102 64.80 -31.36 48.36
C GLU A 102 63.86 -30.16 48.11
N LEU A 103 64.27 -28.96 48.50
CA LEU A 103 63.47 -27.75 48.28
C LEU A 103 63.29 -27.45 46.78
N ARG A 104 64.33 -27.67 45.96
CA ARG A 104 64.23 -27.58 44.50
C ARG A 104 63.28 -28.63 43.94
N ALA A 105 63.40 -29.89 44.36
CA ALA A 105 62.53 -30.97 43.91
C ALA A 105 61.05 -30.69 44.27
N ARG A 106 60.79 -30.17 45.47
CA ARG A 106 59.45 -29.74 45.89
C ARG A 106 58.94 -28.57 45.04
N ALA A 107 59.74 -27.53 44.84
CA ALA A 107 59.35 -26.38 44.02
C ALA A 107 59.09 -26.77 42.55
N GLU A 108 59.87 -27.70 41.99
CA GLU A 108 59.65 -28.24 40.65
C GLU A 108 58.36 -29.07 40.57
N ALA A 109 58.05 -29.87 41.59
CA ALA A 109 56.80 -30.61 41.67
C ALA A 109 55.58 -29.67 41.77
N ASP A 110 55.64 -28.67 42.64
CA ASP A 110 54.58 -27.66 42.79
C ASP A 110 54.39 -26.87 41.48
N ALA A 111 55.49 -26.49 40.81
CA ALA A 111 55.43 -25.81 39.52
C ALA A 111 54.79 -26.69 38.43
N ALA A 112 55.15 -27.97 38.38
CA ALA A 112 54.56 -28.92 37.44
C ALA A 112 53.06 -29.13 37.70
N GLU A 113 52.64 -29.20 38.96
CA GLU A 113 51.22 -29.26 39.33
C GLU A 113 50.47 -28.00 38.88
N MET A 114 51.02 -26.82 39.16
CA MET A 114 50.42 -25.54 38.76
C MET A 114 50.28 -25.41 37.24
N ILE A 115 51.29 -25.84 36.48
CA ILE A 115 51.24 -25.86 35.01
C ILE A 115 50.14 -26.83 34.54
N SER A 116 50.10 -28.05 35.09
CA SER A 116 49.07 -29.03 34.74
C SER A 116 47.65 -28.51 35.02
N LEU A 117 47.43 -27.87 36.16
CA LEU A 117 46.13 -27.27 36.50
C LEU A 117 45.77 -26.13 35.55
N ALA A 118 46.72 -25.24 35.24
CA ALA A 118 46.51 -24.15 34.30
C ALA A 118 46.20 -24.65 32.87
N GLU A 119 46.88 -25.72 32.42
CA GLU A 119 46.63 -26.34 31.13
C GLU A 119 45.25 -27.00 31.07
N GLN A 120 44.85 -27.73 32.12
CA GLN A 120 43.52 -28.34 32.22
C GLN A 120 42.42 -27.28 32.20
N GLU A 121 42.59 -26.19 32.95
CA GLU A 121 41.64 -25.08 32.93
C GLU A 121 41.60 -24.40 31.56
N GLY A 122 42.74 -24.19 30.91
CA GLY A 122 42.82 -23.64 29.56
C GLY A 122 42.15 -24.53 28.51
N ILE A 123 42.25 -25.85 28.62
CA ILE A 123 41.52 -26.80 27.77
C ILE A 123 40.02 -26.72 28.03
N ARG A 124 39.60 -26.73 29.30
CA ARG A 124 38.18 -26.63 29.67
C ARG A 124 37.56 -25.34 29.13
N LEU A 125 38.22 -24.21 29.36
CA LEU A 125 37.72 -22.90 28.96
C LEU A 125 37.63 -22.79 27.43
N ARG A 126 38.62 -23.32 26.69
CA ARG A 126 38.56 -23.40 25.22
C ARG A 126 37.38 -24.25 24.75
N GLY A 127 37.19 -25.44 25.33
CA GLY A 127 36.05 -26.31 25.00
C GLY A 127 34.70 -25.65 25.28
N ASP A 128 34.58 -24.88 26.37
CA ASP A 128 33.36 -24.15 26.69
C ASP A 128 33.09 -22.99 25.70
N TYR A 129 34.13 -22.29 25.25
CA TYR A 129 33.98 -21.25 24.23
C TYR A 129 33.66 -21.83 22.85
N GLU A 130 34.29 -22.92 22.46
CA GLU A 130 33.98 -23.64 21.21
C GLU A 130 32.51 -24.09 21.18
N LYS A 131 32.00 -24.63 22.29
CA LYS A 131 30.58 -24.99 22.41
C LYS A 131 29.67 -23.76 22.26
N LYS A 132 29.97 -22.66 22.96
CA LYS A 132 29.18 -21.42 22.84
C LYS A 132 29.21 -20.84 21.42
N LEU A 133 30.36 -20.90 20.75
CA LEU A 133 30.49 -20.48 19.35
C LEU A 133 29.64 -21.35 18.43
N ALA A 134 29.65 -22.68 18.62
CA ALA A 134 28.81 -23.60 17.88
C ALA A 134 27.32 -23.33 18.11
N GLU A 135 26.88 -23.16 19.37
CA GLU A 135 25.50 -22.81 19.71
C GLU A 135 25.06 -21.46 19.08
N LEU A 136 25.94 -20.46 19.06
CA LEU A 136 25.66 -19.18 18.41
C LEU A 136 25.54 -19.32 16.88
N GLU A 137 26.35 -20.15 16.25
CA GLU A 137 26.24 -20.39 14.81
C GLU A 137 24.98 -21.20 14.48
N ASP A 138 24.64 -22.22 15.27
CA ASP A 138 23.41 -22.99 15.12
C ASP A 138 22.16 -22.10 15.27
N THR A 139 22.13 -21.24 16.29
CA THR A 139 21.03 -20.29 16.48
C THR A 139 20.97 -19.27 15.35
N ARG A 140 22.11 -18.78 14.85
CA ARG A 140 22.17 -17.87 13.70
C ARG A 140 21.61 -18.53 12.44
N ILE A 141 21.99 -19.78 12.15
CA ILE A 141 21.49 -20.55 11.01
C ILE A 141 19.99 -20.77 11.14
N ALA A 142 19.52 -21.17 12.32
CA ALA A 142 18.09 -21.37 12.59
C ALA A 142 17.28 -20.08 12.36
N PHE A 143 17.73 -18.95 12.91
CA PHE A 143 17.08 -17.66 12.71
C PHE A 143 17.12 -17.20 11.25
N ALA A 144 18.22 -17.41 10.53
CA ALA A 144 18.29 -17.08 9.12
C ALA A 144 17.29 -17.91 8.29
N ALA A 145 17.18 -19.21 8.57
CA ALA A 145 16.23 -20.09 7.91
C ALA A 145 14.77 -19.73 8.22
N GLU A 146 14.44 -19.40 9.48
CA GLU A 146 13.11 -18.93 9.87
C GLU A 146 12.79 -17.57 9.23
N HIS A 147 13.75 -16.65 9.21
CA HIS A 147 13.59 -15.36 8.55
C HIS A 147 13.34 -15.51 7.05
N GLU A 148 14.10 -16.38 6.38
CA GLU A 148 13.90 -16.66 4.96
C GLU A 148 12.52 -17.28 4.71
N ARG A 149 12.10 -18.25 5.52
CA ARG A 149 10.76 -18.87 5.41
C ARG A 149 9.63 -17.86 5.63
N THR A 150 9.75 -17.00 6.63
CA THR A 150 8.74 -15.97 6.92
C THR A 150 8.69 -14.91 5.83
N MET A 151 9.84 -14.46 5.31
CA MET A 151 9.91 -13.50 4.21
C MET A 151 9.39 -14.08 2.90
N THR A 152 9.72 -15.32 2.57
CA THR A 152 9.21 -16.00 1.37
C THR A 152 7.70 -16.21 1.46
N ALA A 153 7.18 -16.67 2.61
CA ALA A 153 5.75 -16.79 2.84
C ALA A 153 5.01 -15.44 2.77
N ALA A 154 5.57 -14.39 3.37
CA ALA A 154 4.98 -13.05 3.33
C ALA A 154 4.96 -12.47 1.90
N ARG A 155 6.03 -12.69 1.11
CA ARG A 155 6.08 -12.29 -0.31
C ARG A 155 5.05 -13.05 -1.14
N ALA A 156 4.96 -14.38 -0.97
CA ALA A 156 4.00 -15.20 -1.67
C ALA A 156 2.56 -14.77 -1.35
N GLU A 157 2.23 -14.49 -0.08
CA GLU A 157 0.90 -14.02 0.30
C GLU A 157 0.61 -12.61 -0.23
N ALA A 158 1.59 -11.70 -0.20
CA ALA A 158 1.44 -10.37 -0.79
C ALA A 158 1.17 -10.45 -2.30
N GLU A 159 1.91 -11.30 -3.04
CA GLU A 159 1.66 -11.55 -4.47
C GLU A 159 0.26 -12.11 -4.71
N ARG A 160 -0.19 -13.04 -3.85
CA ARG A 160 -1.52 -13.64 -3.94
C ARG A 160 -2.64 -12.62 -3.71
N ILE A 161 -2.47 -11.73 -2.73
CA ILE A 161 -3.41 -10.63 -2.44
C ILE A 161 -3.46 -9.65 -3.62
N VAL A 162 -2.28 -9.24 -4.14
CA VAL A 162 -2.21 -8.32 -5.29
C VAL A 162 -2.83 -8.95 -6.54
N ALA A 163 -2.57 -10.23 -6.80
CA ALA A 163 -3.19 -10.95 -7.92
C ALA A 163 -4.71 -11.04 -7.77
N ALA A 164 -5.21 -11.37 -6.59
CA ALA A 164 -6.65 -11.42 -6.31
C ALA A 164 -7.31 -10.04 -6.47
N ALA A 165 -6.68 -8.99 -5.94
CA ALA A 165 -7.19 -7.62 -6.06
C ALA A 165 -7.23 -7.15 -7.52
N ARG A 166 -6.21 -7.50 -8.33
CA ARG A 166 -6.19 -7.18 -9.77
C ARG A 166 -7.30 -7.93 -10.52
N ALA A 167 -7.46 -9.23 -10.28
CA ALA A 167 -8.51 -10.02 -10.92
C ALA A 167 -9.91 -9.48 -10.58
N GLU A 168 -10.13 -9.06 -9.32
CA GLU A 168 -11.40 -8.46 -8.91
C GLU A 168 -11.63 -7.09 -9.57
N ALA A 169 -10.57 -6.26 -9.67
CA ALA A 169 -10.64 -4.97 -10.37
C ALA A 169 -10.99 -5.16 -11.85
N GLU A 170 -10.30 -6.07 -12.55
CA GLU A 170 -10.59 -6.41 -13.95
C GLU A 170 -12.02 -6.92 -14.13
N ARG A 171 -12.52 -7.75 -13.19
CA ARG A 171 -13.91 -8.23 -13.23
C ARG A 171 -14.91 -7.08 -13.09
N LEU A 172 -14.67 -6.16 -12.14
CA LEU A 172 -15.54 -5.00 -11.92
C LEU A 172 -15.50 -4.02 -13.09
N ASP A 173 -14.33 -3.82 -13.69
CA ASP A 173 -14.17 -2.98 -14.87
C ASP A 173 -14.94 -3.56 -16.07
N ALA A 174 -14.80 -4.87 -16.32
CA ALA A 174 -15.55 -5.56 -17.37
C ALA A 174 -17.07 -5.51 -17.11
N GLU A 175 -17.52 -5.69 -15.87
CA GLU A 175 -18.94 -5.57 -15.51
C GLU A 175 -19.46 -4.15 -15.70
N ALA A 176 -18.65 -3.14 -15.36
CA ALA A 176 -19.00 -1.74 -15.54
C ALA A 176 -19.05 -1.35 -17.03
N GLU A 177 -18.13 -1.86 -17.85
CA GLU A 177 -18.16 -1.72 -19.31
C GLU A 177 -19.41 -2.33 -19.91
N ALA A 178 -19.72 -3.59 -19.59
CA ALA A 178 -20.92 -4.26 -20.07
C ALA A 178 -22.20 -3.49 -19.69
N LYS A 179 -22.27 -2.96 -18.46
CA LYS A 179 -23.40 -2.11 -18.03
C LYS A 179 -23.48 -0.80 -18.81
N ARG A 180 -22.35 -0.14 -19.08
CA ARG A 180 -22.31 1.09 -19.90
C ARG A 180 -22.79 0.80 -21.32
N GLU A 181 -22.33 -0.29 -21.92
CA GLU A 181 -22.77 -0.70 -23.26
C GLU A 181 -24.26 -1.02 -23.29
N GLN A 182 -24.78 -1.76 -22.31
CA GLN A 182 -26.20 -2.06 -22.21
C GLN A 182 -27.04 -0.79 -22.11
N VAL A 183 -26.69 0.13 -21.22
CA VAL A 183 -27.40 1.42 -21.07
C VAL A 183 -27.34 2.23 -22.36
N GLN A 184 -26.19 2.23 -23.05
CA GLN A 184 -26.04 2.93 -24.32
C GLN A 184 -26.94 2.32 -25.40
N GLN A 185 -27.00 0.99 -25.52
CA GLN A 185 -27.87 0.29 -26.46
C GLN A 185 -29.36 0.57 -26.17
N ASP A 186 -29.77 0.46 -24.92
CA ASP A 186 -31.15 0.74 -24.49
C ASP A 186 -31.54 2.19 -24.79
N PHE A 187 -30.62 3.14 -24.56
CA PHE A 187 -30.82 4.53 -24.90
C PHE A 187 -30.96 4.74 -26.42
N GLU A 188 -30.08 4.14 -27.22
CA GLU A 188 -30.14 4.23 -28.69
C GLU A 188 -31.45 3.67 -29.24
N ILE A 189 -31.89 2.50 -28.76
CA ILE A 189 -33.18 1.89 -29.12
C ILE A 189 -34.33 2.84 -28.75
N THR A 190 -34.36 3.31 -27.50
CA THR A 190 -35.41 4.21 -27.01
C THR A 190 -35.47 5.52 -27.81
N MET A 191 -34.30 6.09 -28.14
CA MET A 191 -34.21 7.32 -28.91
C MET A 191 -34.55 7.11 -30.39
N ALA A 192 -34.21 5.96 -30.97
CA ALA A 192 -34.63 5.59 -32.32
C ALA A 192 -36.16 5.41 -32.40
N GLU A 193 -36.77 4.75 -31.42
CA GLU A 193 -38.23 4.63 -31.30
C GLU A 193 -38.90 6.00 -31.12
N ARG A 194 -38.33 6.88 -30.29
CA ARG A 194 -38.86 8.24 -30.12
C ARG A 194 -38.73 9.05 -31.41
N ARG A 195 -37.60 8.94 -32.11
CA ARG A 195 -37.36 9.63 -33.39
C ARG A 195 -38.35 9.16 -34.45
N THR A 196 -38.55 7.85 -34.59
CA THR A 196 -39.51 7.30 -35.56
C THR A 196 -40.94 7.72 -35.25
N LYS A 197 -41.36 7.70 -33.98
CA LYS A 197 -42.68 8.22 -33.55
C LYS A 197 -42.85 9.71 -33.87
N LEU A 198 -41.84 10.54 -33.58
CA LEU A 198 -41.88 11.98 -33.88
C LEU A 198 -41.94 12.26 -35.38
N LEU A 199 -41.13 11.55 -36.19
CA LEU A 199 -41.18 11.67 -37.64
C LEU A 199 -42.53 11.24 -38.20
N GLY A 200 -43.10 10.13 -37.71
CA GLY A 200 -44.44 9.68 -38.10
C GLY A 200 -45.54 10.70 -37.74
N ALA A 201 -45.46 11.31 -36.56
CA ALA A 201 -46.40 12.36 -36.15
C ALA A 201 -46.25 13.64 -36.99
N LEU A 202 -45.01 14.01 -37.35
CA LEU A 202 -44.75 15.14 -38.24
C LEU A 202 -45.30 14.88 -39.64
N ASP A 203 -45.04 13.71 -40.21
CA ASP A 203 -45.56 13.32 -41.52
C ASP A 203 -47.10 13.32 -41.54
N GLU A 204 -47.74 12.85 -40.47
CA GLU A 204 -49.20 12.88 -40.35
C GLU A 204 -49.75 14.30 -40.23
N LEU A 205 -49.09 15.15 -39.44
CA LEU A 205 -49.44 16.58 -39.34
C LEU A 205 -49.27 17.28 -40.70
N GLU A 206 -48.20 16.99 -41.44
CA GLU A 206 -48.01 17.51 -42.78
C GLU A 206 -49.07 17.03 -43.77
N ARG A 207 -49.41 15.73 -43.74
CA ARG A 207 -50.45 15.16 -44.61
C ARG A 207 -51.81 15.76 -44.31
N THR A 208 -52.20 15.82 -43.05
CA THR A 208 -53.47 16.42 -42.62
C THR A 208 -53.53 17.91 -42.95
N SER A 209 -52.46 18.66 -42.67
CA SER A 209 -52.37 20.08 -43.02
C SER A 209 -52.46 20.32 -44.54
N LYS A 210 -51.76 19.53 -45.36
CA LYS A 210 -51.85 19.59 -46.83
C LYS A 210 -53.25 19.25 -47.33
N ALA A 211 -53.84 18.16 -46.84
CA ALA A 211 -55.19 17.74 -47.23
C ALA A 211 -56.25 18.79 -46.83
N GLU A 212 -56.13 19.42 -45.66
CA GLU A 212 -57.03 20.51 -45.29
C GLU A 212 -56.81 21.78 -46.13
N ALA A 213 -55.56 22.11 -46.47
CA ALA A 213 -55.27 23.23 -47.35
C ALA A 213 -55.85 23.00 -48.75
N GLU A 214 -55.68 21.78 -49.30
CA GLU A 214 -56.28 21.35 -50.57
C GLU A 214 -57.81 21.44 -50.53
N ARG A 215 -58.45 20.94 -49.46
CA ARG A 215 -59.91 21.06 -49.27
C ARG A 215 -60.38 22.52 -49.24
N ARG A 216 -59.69 23.40 -48.50
CA ARG A 216 -60.04 24.82 -48.45
C ARG A 216 -59.88 25.50 -49.81
N VAL A 217 -58.85 25.15 -50.57
CA VAL A 217 -58.66 25.65 -51.95
C VAL A 217 -59.75 25.13 -52.87
N GLU A 218 -60.11 23.85 -52.78
CA GLU A 218 -61.19 23.26 -53.58
C GLU A 218 -62.55 23.88 -53.25
N GLU A 219 -62.89 24.05 -51.97
CA GLU A 219 -64.11 24.72 -51.53
C GLU A 219 -64.15 26.19 -52.01
N ALA A 220 -63.04 26.92 -51.87
CA ALA A 220 -62.94 28.31 -52.32
C ALA A 220 -63.06 28.43 -53.86
N THR A 221 -62.48 27.50 -54.61
CA THR A 221 -62.59 27.47 -56.09
C THR A 221 -63.99 27.12 -56.53
N GLN A 222 -64.63 26.11 -55.93
CA GLN A 222 -66.04 25.79 -56.19
C GLN A 222 -66.98 26.96 -55.86
N GLU A 223 -66.74 27.66 -54.75
CA GLU A 223 -67.50 28.87 -54.42
C GLU A 223 -67.26 30.00 -55.42
N ALA A 224 -66.01 30.23 -55.84
CA ALA A 224 -65.68 31.22 -56.85
C ALA A 224 -66.36 30.90 -58.18
N GLU A 225 -66.33 29.65 -58.62
CA GLU A 225 -67.03 29.17 -59.82
C GLU A 225 -68.54 29.35 -59.71
N ARG A 226 -69.15 29.02 -58.56
CA ARG A 226 -70.58 29.27 -58.32
C ARG A 226 -70.91 30.76 -58.37
N ARG A 227 -70.08 31.63 -57.81
CA ARG A 227 -70.26 33.09 -57.86
C ARG A 227 -70.11 33.62 -59.28
N LEU A 228 -69.10 33.14 -60.02
CA LEU A 228 -68.87 33.48 -61.43
C LEU A 228 -70.04 33.03 -62.30
N SER A 229 -70.48 31.78 -62.19
CA SER A 229 -71.64 31.25 -62.92
C SER A 229 -72.90 32.08 -62.64
N ARG A 230 -73.21 32.38 -61.37
CA ARG A 230 -74.33 33.27 -61.02
C ARG A 230 -74.19 34.67 -61.60
N ALA A 231 -72.99 35.25 -61.56
CA ALA A 231 -72.72 36.57 -62.12
C ALA A 231 -72.85 36.58 -63.66
N THR A 232 -72.37 35.53 -64.33
CA THR A 232 -72.52 35.33 -65.77
C THR A 232 -73.99 35.17 -66.14
N GLU A 233 -74.74 34.31 -65.44
CA GLU A 233 -76.20 34.16 -65.66
C GLU A 233 -76.92 35.50 -65.45
N GLN A 234 -76.59 36.26 -64.42
CA GLN A 234 -77.17 37.59 -64.19
C GLN A 234 -76.80 38.58 -65.30
N SER A 235 -75.56 38.55 -65.77
CA SER A 235 -75.08 39.38 -66.87
C SER A 235 -75.80 39.02 -68.18
N GLU A 236 -75.90 37.73 -68.51
CA GLU A 236 -76.63 37.22 -69.66
C GLU A 236 -78.11 37.60 -69.60
N ARG A 237 -78.76 37.48 -68.44
CA ARG A 237 -80.14 37.96 -68.23
C ARG A 237 -80.25 39.47 -68.45
N LYS A 238 -79.31 40.28 -67.94
CA LYS A 238 -79.29 41.74 -68.17
C LYS A 238 -79.08 42.08 -69.65
N VAL A 239 -78.19 41.36 -70.33
CA VAL A 239 -77.93 41.53 -71.77
C VAL A 239 -79.15 41.11 -72.60
N ALA A 240 -79.82 40.01 -72.25
CA ALA A 240 -81.07 39.59 -72.87
C ALA A 240 -82.17 40.63 -72.67
N ASN A 241 -82.41 41.07 -71.43
CA ASN A 241 -83.38 42.14 -71.14
C ASN A 241 -83.05 43.44 -71.89
N ALA A 242 -81.77 43.81 -71.98
CA ALA A 242 -81.34 44.98 -72.74
C ALA A 242 -81.57 44.79 -74.24
N ARG A 243 -81.34 43.60 -74.79
CA ARG A 243 -81.66 43.26 -76.19
C ARG A 243 -83.16 43.35 -76.43
N ASP A 244 -83.97 42.77 -75.57
CA ASP A 244 -85.43 42.84 -75.64
C ASP A 244 -85.91 44.29 -75.59
N LEU A 245 -85.38 45.10 -74.66
CA LEU A 245 -85.69 46.53 -74.58
C LEU A 245 -85.22 47.30 -75.83
N THR A 246 -84.07 46.96 -76.41
CA THR A 246 -83.63 47.58 -77.66
C THR A 246 -84.48 47.18 -78.85
N GLU A 247 -85.00 45.95 -78.90
CA GLU A 247 -85.96 45.52 -79.91
C GLU A 247 -87.32 46.21 -79.70
N GLU A 248 -87.79 46.35 -78.46
CA GLU A 248 -88.95 47.17 -78.13
C GLU A 248 -88.76 48.63 -78.58
N LEU A 249 -87.60 49.23 -78.31
CA LEU A 249 -87.25 50.57 -78.78
C LEU A 249 -87.14 50.63 -80.31
N ARG A 250 -86.65 49.58 -80.97
CA ARG A 250 -86.58 49.48 -82.44
C ARG A 250 -87.98 49.41 -83.05
N VAL A 251 -88.89 48.64 -82.45
CA VAL A 251 -90.31 48.54 -82.84
C VAL A 251 -91.02 49.86 -82.58
N LEU A 252 -90.82 50.49 -81.42
CA LEU A 252 -91.34 51.83 -81.11
C LEU A 252 -90.81 52.88 -82.08
N ARG A 253 -89.51 52.87 -82.39
CA ARG A 253 -88.91 53.76 -83.40
C ARG A 253 -89.48 53.48 -84.79
N GLY A 254 -89.66 52.22 -85.18
CA GLY A 254 -90.31 51.85 -86.42
C GLY A 254 -91.76 52.35 -86.49
N ARG A 255 -92.47 52.30 -85.35
CA ARG A 255 -93.82 52.85 -85.21
C ARG A 255 -93.83 54.38 -85.29
N ILE A 256 -92.91 55.07 -84.63
CA ILE A 256 -92.77 56.54 -84.69
C ILE A 256 -92.33 56.98 -86.09
N LEU A 257 -91.41 56.27 -86.74
CA LEU A 257 -91.03 56.54 -88.13
C LEU A 257 -92.22 56.30 -89.06
N GLY A 258 -93.01 55.24 -88.87
CA GLY A 258 -94.27 55.04 -89.60
C GLY A 258 -95.31 56.13 -89.32
N GLN A 259 -95.38 56.66 -88.09
CA GLN A 259 -96.21 57.82 -87.75
C GLN A 259 -95.67 59.11 -88.37
N LEU A 260 -94.36 59.29 -88.50
CA LEU A 260 -93.73 60.42 -89.18
C LEU A 260 -93.88 60.34 -90.70
N ASP A 261 -93.82 59.14 -91.29
CA ASP A 261 -94.13 58.92 -92.71
C ASP A 261 -95.62 59.17 -92.97
N ALA A 262 -96.53 58.75 -92.09
CA ALA A 262 -97.95 59.07 -92.18
C ALA A 262 -98.23 60.58 -92.03
N VAL A 263 -97.51 61.27 -91.15
CA VAL A 263 -97.56 62.75 -91.02
C VAL A 263 -96.95 63.43 -92.24
N ARG A 264 -95.92 62.85 -92.85
CA ARG A 264 -95.30 63.35 -94.09
C ARG A 264 -96.20 63.14 -95.31
N GLU A 265 -96.92 62.02 -95.39
CA GLU A 265 -97.99 61.79 -96.37
C GLU A 265 -99.14 62.80 -96.15
N GLN A 266 -99.52 63.05 -94.89
CA GLN A 266 -100.45 64.14 -94.53
C GLN A 266 -99.93 65.56 -94.82
N LEU A 267 -98.61 65.76 -94.97
CA LEU A 267 -97.98 67.02 -95.34
C LEU A 267 -97.75 67.14 -96.87
N ASP A 268 -97.63 66.03 -97.59
CA ASP A 268 -97.67 66.00 -99.06
C ASP A 268 -99.09 66.28 -99.60
N ASP A 269 -100.14 66.09 -98.78
CA ASP A 269 -101.52 66.50 -99.07
C ASP A 269 -101.82 68.00 -98.82
N VAL A 270 -100.85 68.77 -98.29
CA VAL A 270 -101.00 70.19 -97.93
C VAL A 270 -101.02 71.17 -99.12
N PRO A 271 -100.43 70.93 -100.32
CA PRO A 271 -100.63 71.81 -101.47
C PRO A 271 -102.10 71.88 -101.92
N THR A 272 -102.89 70.83 -101.65
CA THR A 272 -104.32 70.72 -102.00
C THR A 272 -105.28 71.32 -100.97
N LEU A 273 -104.82 71.61 -99.75
CA LEU A 273 -105.62 72.28 -98.71
C LEU A 273 -105.19 73.75 -98.47
N LEU A 274 -104.12 74.23 -99.10
CA LEU A 274 -103.68 75.63 -99.06
C LEU A 274 -104.29 76.54 -100.15
N ALA A 275 -105.22 76.04 -100.96
CA ALA A 275 -106.04 76.86 -101.87
C ALA A 275 -107.38 77.34 -101.24
N ALA A 276 -107.71 76.91 -100.02
CA ALA A 276 -109.06 77.08 -99.46
C ALA A 276 -109.12 77.58 -98.02
N ILE A 277 -108.12 78.33 -97.51
CA ILE A 277 -108.27 79.40 -96.51
C ILE A 277 -106.89 80.04 -96.30
N ASN A 278 -106.67 81.13 -97.02
CA ASN A 278 -105.66 82.13 -96.70
C ASN A 278 -106.44 83.40 -96.34
N ARG A 279 -106.71 83.59 -95.03
CA ARG A 279 -107.21 84.86 -94.47
C ARG A 279 -106.97 84.93 -92.95
N GLU A 280 -106.09 85.88 -92.58
CA GLU A 280 -105.87 86.54 -91.27
C GLU A 280 -104.98 85.75 -90.26
N GLY A 281 -103.74 86.14 -89.87
CA GLY A 281 -102.99 87.42 -89.90
C GLY A 281 -103.33 88.31 -88.69
N GLU A 282 -102.45 88.77 -87.79
CA GLU A 282 -100.98 88.87 -87.72
C GLU A 282 -100.60 89.59 -86.37
N LEU A 283 -99.29 89.63 -86.01
CA LEU A 283 -98.56 90.56 -85.10
C LEU A 283 -98.31 90.15 -83.62
N LEU A 284 -97.10 90.17 -83.03
CA LEU A 284 -95.77 90.71 -83.43
C LEU A 284 -94.60 90.10 -82.61
N ASP A 285 -93.51 89.80 -83.33
CA ASP A 285 -92.08 90.05 -83.09
C ASP A 285 -91.53 90.49 -81.72
N ARG A 286 -90.39 89.90 -81.33
CA ARG A 286 -89.08 90.61 -81.32
C ARG A 286 -87.83 89.71 -81.17
N GLU A 287 -87.06 89.69 -82.24
CA GLU A 287 -85.61 89.61 -82.47
C GLU A 287 -84.52 89.72 -81.36
N ILE A 288 -83.42 88.93 -81.60
CA ILE A 288 -81.94 89.13 -81.39
C ILE A 288 -81.44 89.11 -79.92
N SER A 289 -80.43 88.33 -79.49
CA SER A 289 -78.98 88.57 -79.69
C SER A 289 -78.10 87.51 -78.98
N LEU A 290 -76.84 87.44 -79.42
CA LEU A 290 -75.70 86.65 -78.93
C LEU A 290 -75.28 86.85 -77.45
N ASP A 291 -74.46 85.90 -76.98
CA ASP A 291 -73.22 86.03 -76.17
C ASP A 291 -73.18 85.32 -74.78
N GLU A 292 -72.04 84.68 -74.50
CA GLU A 292 -71.59 84.13 -73.19
C GLU A 292 -71.32 85.29 -72.17
N PRO A 293 -70.88 85.14 -70.87
CA PRO A 293 -70.24 84.02 -70.16
C PRO A 293 -70.57 83.83 -68.64
N ARG A 294 -69.91 82.83 -68.03
CA ARG A 294 -69.30 82.70 -66.67
C ARG A 294 -69.90 83.34 -65.39
N THR A 295 -69.88 82.46 -64.35
CA THR A 295 -69.44 82.60 -62.94
C THR A 295 -70.39 83.05 -61.80
N THR A 296 -70.58 82.12 -60.85
CA THR A 296 -70.51 82.26 -59.35
C THR A 296 -71.63 83.06 -58.65
N VAL A 297 -72.01 82.92 -57.36
CA VAL A 297 -71.48 82.39 -56.08
C VAL A 297 -72.68 82.08 -55.17
N LEU A 298 -72.46 81.34 -54.06
CA LEU A 298 -73.09 81.38 -52.71
C LEU A 298 -73.70 80.02 -52.29
N GLY A 299 -73.38 79.44 -51.14
CA GLY A 299 -72.57 79.87 -50.01
C GLY A 299 -72.35 78.66 -49.07
N THR A 300 -71.14 78.55 -48.50
CA THR A 300 -70.84 78.69 -47.04
C THR A 300 -71.19 77.48 -46.18
N ALA A 301 -70.37 76.95 -45.27
CA ALA A 301 -69.00 77.19 -44.76
C ALA A 301 -68.72 75.97 -43.82
N ARG A 302 -67.56 75.29 -43.82
CA ARG A 302 -66.24 75.65 -43.21
C ARG A 302 -66.28 75.70 -41.66
N ASP A 303 -65.24 75.35 -40.88
CA ASP A 303 -63.77 75.39 -41.04
C ASP A 303 -63.13 74.43 -39.98
N LYS A 304 -61.97 73.76 -40.17
CA LYS A 304 -60.52 74.17 -40.23
C LYS A 304 -59.91 74.58 -38.88
N GLN A 305 -58.62 74.31 -38.59
CA GLN A 305 -57.35 74.91 -39.11
C GLN A 305 -56.17 73.91 -38.91
N GLY A 306 -55.06 73.84 -39.67
CA GLY A 306 -54.16 74.83 -40.34
C GLY A 306 -52.76 74.73 -39.66
N GLY A 307 -51.61 74.41 -40.28
CA GLY A 307 -50.86 75.12 -41.36
C GLY A 307 -50.07 76.31 -40.75
N ASP A 308 -48.77 76.57 -40.91
CA ASP A 308 -47.83 76.41 -42.04
C ASP A 308 -46.34 76.64 -41.63
N GLU A 309 -45.42 76.07 -42.45
CA GLU A 309 -44.15 76.56 -43.08
C GLU A 309 -43.13 77.46 -42.33
N LYS A 310 -41.80 77.52 -42.60
CA LYS A 310 -40.87 77.05 -43.68
C LYS A 310 -39.39 77.29 -43.24
N GLY A 311 -38.42 76.58 -43.85
CA GLY A 311 -37.10 77.16 -44.20
C GLY A 311 -35.79 76.42 -43.82
N ALA A 312 -35.31 75.58 -44.75
CA ALA A 312 -33.92 75.38 -45.25
C ALA A 312 -32.69 75.05 -44.35
N ASP A 313 -31.97 74.02 -44.83
CA ASP A 313 -30.51 73.74 -44.91
C ASP A 313 -29.69 73.17 -43.73
N ASP A 314 -29.11 71.98 -44.04
CA ASP A 314 -27.72 71.51 -43.89
C ASP A 314 -27.18 70.78 -42.63
N GLU A 315 -26.39 69.74 -42.96
CA GLU A 315 -25.31 69.01 -42.27
C GLU A 315 -25.39 68.45 -40.81
N SER A 316 -25.00 67.18 -40.68
CA SER A 316 -24.53 66.50 -39.45
C SER A 316 -23.07 66.92 -39.14
N PRO A 317 -22.35 66.41 -38.09
CA PRO A 317 -22.70 65.68 -36.87
C PRO A 317 -22.00 66.22 -35.59
N THR A 318 -22.16 65.51 -34.45
CA THR A 318 -21.19 65.31 -33.33
C THR A 318 -21.54 65.91 -31.95
N GLU A 319 -21.54 65.01 -30.96
CA GLU A 319 -21.19 65.05 -29.52
C GLU A 319 -20.64 66.36 -28.89
N PRO A 320 -20.78 66.57 -27.54
CA PRO A 320 -20.01 65.76 -26.56
C PRO A 320 -20.65 65.51 -25.16
N ALA A 321 -20.03 64.57 -24.43
CA ALA A 321 -20.02 64.42 -22.95
C ALA A 321 -19.20 65.58 -22.28
N PRO A 322 -18.84 65.64 -20.96
CA PRO A 322 -18.89 64.68 -19.82
C PRO A 322 -19.51 65.29 -18.51
N THR A 323 -19.61 64.67 -17.30
CA THR A 323 -18.60 64.10 -16.38
C THR A 323 -19.23 63.32 -15.18
N GLU A 324 -18.57 62.20 -14.81
CA GLU A 324 -18.17 61.69 -13.45
C GLU A 324 -19.20 61.53 -12.30
N ALA A 325 -19.16 60.55 -11.37
CA ALA A 325 -18.37 59.34 -11.11
C ALA A 325 -19.01 58.51 -9.95
N ASP A 326 -18.71 57.20 -9.93
CA ASP A 326 -18.63 56.22 -8.82
C ASP A 326 -19.80 55.90 -7.86
N ALA A 327 -20.30 54.64 -7.89
CA ALA A 327 -19.79 53.54 -7.03
C ALA A 327 -20.60 52.21 -7.15
N LYS A 328 -19.94 51.17 -7.70
CA LYS A 328 -19.94 49.70 -7.43
C LYS A 328 -21.28 48.92 -7.26
N ALA A 329 -21.65 48.04 -8.20
CA ALA A 329 -21.22 46.63 -8.41
C ALA A 329 -21.75 45.65 -7.33
N ASP A 330 -22.21 44.43 -7.57
CA ASP A 330 -22.50 43.53 -8.70
C ASP A 330 -23.24 42.33 -8.04
N LYS A 331 -24.22 41.71 -8.71
CA LYS A 331 -24.41 40.24 -8.69
C LYS A 331 -25.51 39.76 -9.63
N THR A 332 -25.08 38.82 -10.47
CA THR A 332 -25.79 38.12 -11.52
C THR A 332 -26.16 36.70 -11.06
N ALA A 333 -27.32 36.20 -11.52
CA ALA A 333 -27.81 34.83 -11.73
C ALA A 333 -27.57 33.69 -10.68
N PRO A 334 -28.59 32.85 -10.39
CA PRO A 334 -28.44 31.67 -9.53
C PRO A 334 -28.28 30.34 -10.31
N LEU A 335 -27.45 29.45 -9.77
CA LEU A 335 -27.44 27.99 -9.98
C LEU A 335 -27.92 27.29 -8.69
N PRO A 336 -28.49 26.06 -8.76
CA PRO A 336 -29.12 25.42 -7.61
C PRO A 336 -28.11 24.69 -6.71
N GLN A 337 -28.28 24.85 -5.40
CA GLN A 337 -27.56 24.10 -4.37
C GLN A 337 -28.32 22.82 -4.03
N THR A 338 -27.61 21.69 -4.10
CA THR A 338 -27.94 20.48 -3.35
C THR A 338 -27.37 20.61 -1.94
N ASP A 339 -28.19 20.43 -0.90
CA ASP A 339 -27.79 19.61 0.24
C ASP A 339 -28.89 19.33 1.29
N LYS A 340 -28.94 18.06 1.69
CA LYS A 340 -29.20 17.49 3.03
C LYS A 340 -30.63 17.26 3.54
N THR A 341 -31.02 15.97 3.54
CA THR A 341 -31.66 15.23 4.66
C THR A 341 -31.75 13.74 4.25
N THR A 342 -31.13 12.74 4.89
CA THR A 342 -31.55 11.99 6.12
C THR A 342 -30.52 10.81 6.34
N PRO A 343 -30.37 10.21 7.54
CA PRO A 343 -29.10 9.63 8.05
C PRO A 343 -29.03 8.08 8.06
N LEU A 344 -27.85 7.53 8.42
CA LEU A 344 -27.60 6.16 8.89
C LEU A 344 -26.16 6.06 9.51
N PRO A 345 -25.76 5.00 10.25
CA PRO A 345 -25.35 5.09 11.67
C PRO A 345 -23.91 4.62 11.99
N GLN A 346 -23.60 4.54 13.30
CA GLN A 346 -22.45 3.88 13.97
C GLN A 346 -21.15 4.72 14.01
N ALA A 347 -20.26 4.62 14.99
CA ALA A 347 -20.24 4.11 16.36
C ALA A 347 -18.85 4.54 16.88
N ASP A 348 -18.77 5.22 18.02
CA ASP A 348 -17.48 5.48 18.68
C ASP A 348 -17.54 4.92 20.09
N ARG A 349 -16.95 3.73 20.26
CA ARG A 349 -16.61 3.16 21.56
C ARG A 349 -15.11 3.21 21.73
N THR A 350 -14.69 4.10 22.62
CA THR A 350 -13.34 4.17 23.18
C THR A 350 -13.04 2.89 23.97
N VAL A 351 -12.01 2.15 23.55
CA VAL A 351 -11.46 1.02 24.28
C VAL A 351 -10.21 1.49 25.03
N ARG A 352 -10.36 1.74 26.34
CA ARG A 352 -9.26 1.64 27.32
C ARG A 352 -9.26 0.21 27.83
N ILE A 353 -8.16 -0.52 27.63
CA ILE A 353 -7.92 -1.81 28.26
C ILE A 353 -7.05 -1.56 29.50
N SER A 354 -7.65 -1.71 30.68
CA SER A 354 -6.93 -1.96 31.95
C SER A 354 -7.41 -3.30 32.50
N LYS A 355 -6.43 -4.15 32.83
CA LYS A 355 -6.53 -5.56 33.25
C LYS A 355 -7.27 -5.78 34.59
N SER A 356 -8.12 -6.79 34.62
CA SER A 356 -8.48 -7.68 35.75
C SER A 356 -9.02 -8.99 35.09
N ASP A 357 -8.89 -10.24 35.55
CA ASP A 357 -8.62 -10.89 36.83
C ASP A 357 -8.11 -12.34 36.61
N ALA A 358 -7.62 -12.95 37.71
CA ALA A 358 -7.57 -14.38 38.10
C ALA A 358 -6.18 -15.04 38.20
N PRO A 359 -5.99 -16.08 39.06
CA PRO A 359 -6.52 -16.27 40.41
C PRO A 359 -5.40 -16.59 41.44
N GLY A 360 -5.78 -16.69 42.71
CA GLY A 360 -4.87 -16.94 43.83
C GLY A 360 -4.25 -18.33 43.87
N SER A 361 -3.06 -18.39 44.47
CA SER A 361 -2.54 -19.57 45.17
C SER A 361 -1.68 -19.12 46.35
N ALA A 362 -1.86 -19.81 47.47
CA ALA A 362 -1.34 -19.53 48.79
C ALA A 362 0.16 -19.83 48.95
N SER A 363 0.84 -19.00 49.75
CA SER A 363 1.95 -19.32 50.68
C SER A 363 2.46 -17.95 51.20
N GLY A 364 2.58 -17.62 52.48
CA GLY A 364 2.85 -18.46 53.63
C GLY A 364 4.27 -18.21 54.17
N SER A 365 4.66 -16.98 54.54
CA SER A 365 5.75 -16.78 55.51
C SER A 365 5.83 -15.35 56.06
N LYS A 366 5.82 -15.29 57.39
CA LYS A 366 6.12 -14.15 58.29
C LYS A 366 7.58 -13.68 58.14
N SER A 367 7.82 -12.39 58.39
CA SER A 367 8.91 -11.80 59.22
C SER A 367 9.14 -10.34 58.76
N ALA A 368 8.62 -9.31 59.43
CA ALA A 368 9.15 -8.67 60.65
C ALA A 368 10.53 -8.00 60.49
N ALA A 369 10.55 -6.71 60.86
CA ALA A 369 11.67 -5.89 61.35
C ALA A 369 12.55 -5.12 60.35
N GLN A 370 12.20 -3.84 60.19
CA GLN A 370 13.14 -2.70 60.22
C GLN A 370 13.92 -2.70 61.57
N PRO A 371 15.14 -2.12 61.67
CA PRO A 371 15.23 -0.67 61.83
C PRO A 371 16.37 0.05 61.11
N ASN A 372 16.11 1.34 61.01
CA ASN A 372 16.84 2.45 60.46
C ASN A 372 17.92 2.95 61.44
N THR A 373 19.14 3.16 60.96
CA THR A 373 20.17 4.07 61.50
C THR A 373 20.87 4.65 60.26
N GLY A 374 20.98 5.96 60.02
CA GLY A 374 21.40 7.04 60.90
C GLY A 374 22.78 7.51 60.44
N GLY A 375 22.83 8.49 59.53
CA GLY A 375 24.09 9.05 59.01
C GLY A 375 23.88 10.37 58.27
N GLN A 376 23.95 11.47 59.01
CA GLN A 376 23.98 12.85 58.51
C GLN A 376 25.36 13.20 57.94
N GLY A 377 25.41 14.06 56.91
CA GLY A 377 26.68 14.57 56.38
C GLY A 377 26.52 15.52 55.18
N SER A 378 25.99 16.71 55.46
CA SER A 378 26.19 18.05 54.86
C SER A 378 26.84 18.22 53.47
N GLN A 379 26.13 18.98 52.60
CA GLN A 379 26.55 20.22 51.87
C GLN A 379 27.93 20.20 51.17
N SER A 380 28.17 20.64 49.92
CA SER A 380 27.56 21.67 49.06
C SER A 380 28.37 21.70 47.75
N THR A 381 27.69 21.91 46.62
CA THR A 381 28.21 22.37 45.30
C THR A 381 28.94 23.74 45.43
N PRO A 382 29.77 24.25 44.48
CA PRO A 382 29.43 24.27 43.03
C PRO A 382 30.54 24.38 41.96
N ARG A 383 30.05 24.30 40.71
CA ARG A 383 30.42 25.10 39.51
C ARG A 383 31.57 24.61 38.59
N THR A 384 31.15 24.22 37.39
CA THR A 384 31.91 24.17 36.12
C THR A 384 32.39 25.57 35.66
N PRO A 385 33.35 25.66 34.72
CA PRO A 385 32.89 25.85 33.33
C PRO A 385 33.70 25.13 32.24
N ASN A 386 32.92 24.65 31.28
CA ASN A 386 33.09 24.46 29.84
C ASN A 386 34.29 25.16 29.16
N ALA A 387 35.02 24.42 28.32
CA ALA A 387 36.04 24.94 27.39
C ALA A 387 35.58 24.77 25.93
N SER A 388 35.21 25.88 25.30
CA SER A 388 34.98 26.00 23.85
C SER A 388 36.31 26.20 23.13
N ALA A 389 36.61 25.36 22.14
CA ALA A 389 37.69 25.57 21.17
C ALA A 389 37.10 26.09 19.84
N PRO A 390 37.68 27.12 19.20
CA PRO A 390 37.13 27.72 18.00
C PRO A 390 37.69 27.11 16.71
N HIS A 391 36.83 27.14 15.69
CA HIS A 391 37.10 26.89 14.28
C HIS A 391 38.26 27.72 13.72
N ARG A 392 39.08 27.11 12.85
CA ARG A 392 39.92 27.85 11.89
C ARG A 392 40.05 27.06 10.58
N SER A 393 39.35 27.55 9.56
CA SER A 393 39.77 27.46 8.15
C SER A 393 39.96 28.91 7.68
N PRO A 394 40.87 29.18 6.72
CA PRO A 394 40.33 29.63 5.43
C PRO A 394 41.15 29.25 4.18
N SER A 395 40.42 29.28 3.05
CA SER A 395 40.77 29.72 1.68
C SER A 395 41.97 29.09 0.96
N VAL A 396 41.75 28.28 -0.08
CA VAL A 396 41.52 28.66 -1.51
C VAL A 396 42.78 29.18 -2.21
N GLY A 397 43.23 28.41 -3.21
CA GLY A 397 44.21 28.81 -4.20
C GLY A 397 44.23 27.83 -5.37
N SER A 398 43.53 28.20 -6.45
CA SER A 398 43.42 27.48 -7.72
C SER A 398 44.74 27.43 -8.49
N GLY A 399 45.08 26.28 -9.06
CA GLY A 399 46.16 26.11 -10.03
C GLY A 399 45.80 25.00 -11.03
N VAL A 400 45.67 25.41 -12.28
CA VAL A 400 45.03 24.71 -13.41
C VAL A 400 46.07 23.97 -14.27
N GLN A 401 45.65 22.85 -14.87
CA GLN A 401 46.12 22.17 -16.10
C GLN A 401 47.46 21.41 -16.13
N GLY A 402 47.37 20.14 -16.57
CA GLY A 402 48.51 19.41 -17.14
C GLY A 402 48.32 17.93 -17.48
N ARG A 403 47.71 17.64 -18.64
CA ARG A 403 47.97 16.49 -19.55
C ARG A 403 47.59 15.03 -19.15
N SER A 404 46.50 14.59 -19.78
CA SER A 404 46.25 13.39 -20.63
C SER A 404 46.84 11.99 -20.37
N PRO A 405 46.10 10.91 -20.73
CA PRO A 405 46.35 9.52 -20.31
C PRO A 405 47.14 8.70 -21.35
N ALA A 406 47.86 7.67 -20.90
CA ALA A 406 48.48 6.65 -21.74
C ALA A 406 47.67 5.35 -21.71
N VAL A 407 47.42 4.84 -22.92
CA VAL A 407 46.77 3.57 -23.29
C VAL A 407 47.85 2.49 -23.48
N ALA A 408 47.44 1.22 -23.39
CA ALA A 408 48.10 -0.02 -23.80
C ALA A 408 48.86 -0.75 -22.65
N SER A 409 48.78 -2.08 -22.47
CA SER A 409 48.48 -3.16 -23.40
C SER A 409 47.93 -4.39 -22.67
N LYS A 410 47.03 -5.08 -23.35
CA LYS A 410 46.51 -6.42 -23.07
C LYS A 410 47.52 -7.44 -23.59
N VAL A 411 47.99 -8.37 -22.74
CA VAL A 411 48.68 -9.60 -23.19
C VAL A 411 48.09 -10.79 -22.44
N ARG A 412 47.74 -11.79 -23.23
CA ARG A 412 47.21 -13.11 -22.88
C ARG A 412 48.21 -13.92 -22.05
N ASN A 413 47.71 -14.64 -21.05
CA ASN A 413 47.54 -16.10 -21.14
C ASN A 413 46.37 -16.53 -20.25
#